data_AF-A0A5B0N9P3-F1
#
_entry.id   AF-A0A5B0N9P3-F1
#
_cell.length_a   1.000
_cell.length_b   1.000
_cell.length_c   1.000
_cell.angle_alpha   90.00
_cell.angle_beta   90.00
_cell.angle_gamma   90.00
#
_symmetry.space_group_name_H-M   'P 1'
#
loop_
_entity.id
_entity.type
_entity.pdbx_description
1 polymer ?
#
loop_
_entity_poly.entity_id
_entity_poly.type
_entity_poly.pdbx_seq_one_letter_code
_entity_poly.pdbx_strand_id
1 'polypeptide(L)'
;MNQLQSTQPHFVRCIVPNPDKRPGIIDVKLVLDQLRCNGVLEGIRIARLGYPNRLPFIEFRQRYEVLTPGIIPSGYLDGRKACIRMLGALELDESVYKIGQLSIVYPPKKDEEGLEQGDVDSNDPAKRKDLQRIEILAMVAALYTRQTSLAATRDDNELRKKANELNQLKEKNEKERLEREKLEAMKNAVELEKQRSRTNWSRRGWLV
;
A
#
# COMPACT_ATOMS: atom_id res chain seq x y z
N MET A 1 14.53 15.23 -31.85
CA MET A 1 14.38 15.05 -30.38
C MET A 1 13.86 16.30 -29.67
N ASN A 2 14.02 17.51 -30.22
CA ASN A 2 13.68 18.77 -29.54
C ASN A 2 12.24 18.88 -29.02
N GLN A 3 11.25 18.38 -29.76
CA GLN A 3 9.84 18.45 -29.37
C GLN A 3 9.47 17.57 -28.16
N LEU A 4 10.19 16.46 -27.94
CA LEU A 4 9.98 15.61 -26.75
C LEU A 4 10.69 16.17 -25.52
N GLN A 5 11.78 16.92 -25.72
CA GLN A 5 12.53 17.54 -24.63
C GLN A 5 11.83 18.79 -24.08
N SER A 6 10.95 19.42 -24.86
CA SER A 6 10.18 20.60 -24.45
C SER A 6 8.86 20.27 -23.74
N THR A 7 8.54 18.98 -23.52
CA THR A 7 7.29 18.54 -22.88
C THR A 7 7.58 17.80 -21.58
N GLN A 8 6.52 17.52 -20.81
CA GLN A 8 6.58 16.63 -19.65
C GLN A 8 6.20 15.20 -20.08
N PRO A 9 7.16 14.27 -20.20
CA PRO A 9 6.87 12.94 -20.71
C PRO A 9 6.22 12.05 -19.64
N HIS A 10 5.25 11.26 -20.07
CA HIS A 10 4.67 10.16 -19.28
C HIS A 10 5.05 8.84 -19.94
N PHE A 11 5.72 7.95 -19.20
CA PHE A 11 6.19 6.67 -19.72
C PHE A 11 5.20 5.56 -19.37
N VAL A 12 4.69 4.87 -20.39
CA VAL A 12 3.90 3.63 -20.26
C VAL A 12 4.71 2.50 -20.86
N ARG A 13 5.07 1.49 -20.06
CA ARG A 13 5.82 0.32 -20.52
C ARG A 13 4.94 -0.92 -20.54
N CYS A 14 4.71 -1.45 -21.73
CA CYS A 14 4.01 -2.72 -21.90
C CYS A 14 4.95 -3.89 -21.61
N ILE A 15 4.44 -4.94 -20.96
CA ILE A 15 5.18 -6.16 -20.65
C ILE A 15 4.51 -7.34 -21.36
N VAL A 16 5.30 -8.14 -22.06
CA VAL A 16 4.83 -9.38 -22.68
C VAL A 16 4.88 -10.51 -21.63
N PRO A 17 3.75 -11.13 -21.26
CA PRO A 17 3.71 -12.10 -20.18
C PRO A 17 4.29 -13.47 -20.58
N ASN A 18 4.17 -13.87 -21.84
CA ASN A 18 4.68 -15.14 -22.35
C ASN A 18 4.92 -15.04 -23.88
N PRO A 19 5.81 -15.85 -24.47
CA PRO A 19 6.13 -15.78 -25.90
C PRO A 19 4.96 -16.24 -26.80
N ASP A 20 4.11 -17.14 -26.31
CA ASP A 20 2.96 -17.71 -27.05
C ASP A 20 1.75 -16.76 -27.10
N LYS A 21 1.79 -15.62 -26.42
CA LYS A 21 0.68 -14.66 -26.26
C LYS A 21 -0.62 -15.29 -25.72
N ARG A 22 -0.50 -16.34 -24.91
CA ARG A 22 -1.65 -17.03 -24.30
C ARG A 22 -2.13 -16.31 -23.03
N PRO A 23 -3.45 -16.15 -22.83
CA PRO A 23 -3.98 -15.55 -21.62
C PRO A 23 -3.73 -16.45 -20.40
N GLY A 24 -3.55 -15.85 -19.22
CA GLY A 24 -3.44 -16.57 -17.93
C GLY A 24 -2.10 -17.28 -17.68
N ILE A 25 -1.14 -17.18 -18.60
CA ILE A 25 0.19 -17.80 -18.47
C ILE A 25 1.25 -16.69 -18.37
N ILE A 26 2.14 -16.80 -17.39
CA ILE A 26 3.26 -15.86 -17.20
C ILE A 26 4.57 -16.64 -17.17
N ASP A 27 5.50 -16.29 -18.07
CA ASP A 27 6.89 -16.71 -18.02
C ASP A 27 7.70 -15.70 -17.21
N VAL A 28 8.07 -16.12 -16.01
CA VAL A 28 8.79 -15.30 -15.04
C VAL A 28 10.13 -14.83 -15.58
N LYS A 29 10.87 -15.68 -16.31
CA LYS A 29 12.21 -15.33 -16.80
C LYS A 29 12.12 -14.24 -17.86
N LEU A 30 11.21 -14.41 -18.81
CA LEU A 30 10.94 -13.43 -19.85
C LEU A 30 10.52 -12.06 -19.27
N VAL A 31 9.63 -12.07 -18.27
CA VAL A 31 9.19 -10.83 -17.62
C VAL A 31 10.33 -10.16 -16.85
N LEU A 32 11.12 -10.92 -16.10
CA LEU A 32 12.26 -10.38 -15.35
C LEU A 32 13.31 -9.74 -16.26
N ASP A 33 13.62 -10.38 -17.38
CA ASP A 33 14.58 -9.84 -18.35
C ASP A 33 14.06 -8.53 -18.98
N GLN A 34 12.75 -8.45 -19.31
CA GLN A 34 12.13 -7.20 -19.75
C GLN A 34 12.22 -6.09 -18.68
N LEU A 35 11.95 -6.39 -17.41
CA LEU A 35 12.02 -5.40 -16.33
C LEU A 35 13.44 -4.86 -16.12
N ARG A 36 14.46 -5.72 -16.28
CA ARG A 36 15.88 -5.35 -16.19
C ARG A 36 16.31 -4.52 -17.38
N CYS A 37 16.09 -5.00 -18.61
CA CYS A 37 16.50 -4.31 -19.84
C CYS A 37 15.80 -2.96 -20.01
N ASN A 38 14.52 -2.87 -19.62
CA ASN A 38 13.80 -1.61 -19.64
C ASN A 38 14.20 -0.66 -18.50
N GLY A 39 15.03 -1.10 -17.55
CA GLY A 39 15.43 -0.30 -16.38
C GLY A 39 14.26 0.05 -15.47
N VAL A 40 13.23 -0.80 -15.38
CA VAL A 40 12.08 -0.58 -14.48
C VAL A 40 12.51 -0.66 -13.02
N LEU A 41 13.31 -1.67 -12.66
CA LEU A 41 13.80 -1.85 -11.29
C LEU A 41 14.66 -0.67 -10.84
N GLU A 42 15.52 -0.20 -11.73
CA GLU A 42 16.37 0.97 -11.50
C GLU A 42 15.56 2.27 -11.41
N GLY A 43 14.55 2.42 -12.27
CA GLY A 43 13.61 3.55 -12.19
C GLY A 43 12.86 3.60 -10.86
N ILE A 44 12.39 2.45 -10.36
CA ILE A 44 11.77 2.33 -9.03
C ILE A 44 12.79 2.69 -7.94
N ARG A 45 14.02 2.19 -8.03
CA ARG A 45 15.08 2.51 -7.06
C ARG A 45 15.37 4.01 -7.01
N ILE A 46 15.48 4.67 -8.15
CA ILE A 46 15.67 6.12 -8.24
C ILE A 46 14.44 6.87 -7.71
N ALA A 47 13.22 6.38 -7.96
CA ALA A 47 12.02 7.01 -7.39
C ALA A 47 11.96 6.88 -5.86
N ARG A 48 12.45 5.77 -5.29
CA ARG A 48 12.48 5.51 -3.84
C ARG A 48 13.65 6.16 -3.10
N LEU A 49 14.79 6.37 -3.76
CA LEU A 49 15.96 7.04 -3.15
C LEU A 49 16.03 8.52 -3.50
N GLY A 50 15.47 8.89 -4.65
CA GLY A 50 15.43 10.24 -5.14
C GLY A 50 14.34 11.05 -4.44
N TYR A 51 14.42 12.36 -4.63
CA TYR A 51 13.42 13.29 -4.16
C TYR A 51 12.60 13.80 -5.36
N PRO A 52 11.54 13.08 -5.76
CA PRO A 52 10.78 13.40 -6.97
C PRO A 52 10.04 14.73 -6.85
N ASN A 53 9.64 15.09 -5.63
CA ASN A 53 8.92 16.32 -5.35
C ASN A 53 9.88 17.44 -4.99
N ARG A 54 10.08 18.35 -5.95
CA ARG A 54 10.82 19.60 -5.77
C ARG A 54 9.84 20.75 -5.91
N LEU A 55 9.69 21.54 -4.85
CA LEU A 55 8.82 22.70 -4.86
C LEU A 55 9.69 23.98 -4.80
N PRO A 56 9.66 24.82 -5.85
CA PRO A 56 10.38 26.08 -5.85
C PRO A 56 9.98 26.97 -4.68
N PHE A 57 10.91 27.76 -4.14
CA PHE A 57 10.65 28.62 -2.97
C PHE A 57 9.51 29.61 -3.19
N ILE A 58 9.40 30.15 -4.42
CA ILE A 58 8.35 31.12 -4.77
C ILE A 58 6.97 30.46 -4.70
N GLU A 59 6.82 29.26 -5.28
CA GLU A 59 5.56 28.52 -5.22
C GLU A 59 5.20 28.10 -3.80
N PHE A 60 6.20 27.65 -3.01
CA PHE A 60 5.98 27.30 -1.61
C PHE A 60 5.44 28.50 -0.83
N ARG A 61 6.13 29.64 -0.93
CA ARG A 61 5.69 30.86 -0.26
C ARG A 61 4.27 31.24 -0.69
N GLN A 62 4.03 31.34 -1.99
CA GLN A 62 2.74 31.77 -2.52
C GLN A 62 1.58 30.88 -2.06
N ARG A 63 1.79 29.55 -1.96
CA ARG A 63 0.74 28.61 -1.52
C ARG A 63 0.55 28.59 -0.01
N TYR A 64 1.62 28.71 0.77
CA TYR A 64 1.57 28.40 2.22
C TYR A 64 1.76 29.62 3.12
N GLU A 65 1.98 30.82 2.58
CA GLU A 65 2.09 32.06 3.38
C GLU A 65 0.82 32.32 4.22
N VAL A 66 -0.34 31.86 3.74
CA VAL A 66 -1.62 31.88 4.48
C VAL A 66 -1.58 31.09 5.80
N LEU A 67 -0.75 30.05 5.88
CA LEU A 67 -0.61 29.22 7.10
C LEU A 67 0.30 29.88 8.14
N THR A 68 1.10 30.86 7.72
CA THR A 68 2.09 31.54 8.54
C THR A 68 1.92 33.07 8.52
N PRO A 69 0.76 33.59 8.98
CA PRO A 69 0.52 35.04 8.96
C PRO A 69 1.50 35.76 9.88
N GLY A 70 2.08 36.87 9.41
CA GLY A 70 2.95 37.75 10.19
C GLY A 70 4.41 37.30 10.38
N ILE A 71 4.80 36.11 9.87
CA ILE A 71 6.18 35.60 9.97
C ILE A 71 7.11 36.24 8.94
N ILE A 72 6.56 36.64 7.80
CA ILE A 72 7.30 37.34 6.75
C ILE A 72 7.11 38.84 6.95
N PRO A 73 8.20 39.62 7.14
CA PRO A 73 8.10 41.06 7.30
C PRO A 73 7.59 41.71 6.01
N SER A 74 6.89 42.84 6.16
CA SER A 74 6.49 43.67 5.02
C SER A 74 7.75 44.19 4.30
N GLY A 75 7.98 43.71 3.08
CA GLY A 75 9.15 44.04 2.27
C GLY A 75 9.67 42.85 1.44
N TYR A 76 10.79 43.07 0.74
CA TYR A 76 11.46 42.01 0.00
C TYR A 76 12.22 41.09 0.96
N LEU A 77 11.96 39.78 0.85
CA LEU A 77 12.70 38.74 1.54
C LEU A 77 13.06 37.66 0.51
N ASP A 78 14.32 37.22 0.55
CA ASP A 78 14.81 36.11 -0.27
C ASP A 78 13.93 34.87 -0.07
N GLY A 79 13.56 34.21 -1.17
CA GLY A 79 12.61 33.09 -1.16
C GLY A 79 13.08 31.94 -0.26
N ARG A 80 14.38 31.66 -0.24
CA ARG A 80 14.96 30.63 0.65
C ARG A 80 14.79 31.00 2.12
N LYS A 81 15.13 32.23 2.50
CA LYS A 81 14.99 32.72 3.88
C LYS A 81 13.53 32.78 4.32
N ALA A 82 12.62 33.19 3.43
CA ALA A 82 11.18 33.17 3.69
C ALA A 82 10.70 31.75 4.00
N CYS A 83 11.05 30.79 3.15
CA CYS A 83 10.69 29.38 3.34
C CYS A 83 11.24 28.81 4.65
N ILE A 84 12.51 29.10 5.00
CA ILE A 84 13.10 28.63 6.27
C ILE A 84 12.32 29.17 7.47
N ARG A 85 11.95 30.44 7.46
CA ARG A 85 11.14 31.03 8.54
C ARG A 85 9.75 30.42 8.63
N MET A 86 9.12 30.18 7.48
CA MET A 86 7.81 29.52 7.42
C MET A 86 7.90 28.09 7.97
N LEU A 87 8.89 27.31 7.54
CA LEU A 87 9.11 25.94 8.00
C LEU A 87 9.39 25.87 9.51
N GLY A 88 10.18 26.82 10.03
CA GLY A 88 10.44 26.95 11.47
C GLY A 88 9.20 27.31 12.27
N ALA A 89 8.35 28.20 11.75
CA ALA A 89 7.08 28.55 12.41
C ALA A 89 6.04 27.42 12.38
N LEU A 90 6.10 26.56 11.34
CA LEU A 90 5.29 25.35 11.22
C LEU A 90 5.82 24.19 12.07
N GLU A 91 7.00 24.36 12.70
CA GLU A 91 7.66 23.35 13.53
C GLU A 91 7.68 21.97 12.84
N LEU A 92 8.06 21.95 11.57
CA LEU A 92 8.17 20.72 10.79
C LEU A 92 9.47 20.00 11.12
N ASP A 93 9.41 18.68 11.25
CA ASP A 93 10.58 17.87 11.52
C ASP A 93 11.55 17.84 10.32
N GLU A 94 12.85 17.91 10.58
CA GLU A 94 13.90 17.95 9.55
C GLU A 94 14.06 16.62 8.79
N SER A 95 13.40 15.55 9.25
CA SER A 95 13.31 14.29 8.51
C SER A 95 12.34 14.37 7.33
N VAL A 96 11.36 15.28 7.39
CA VAL A 96 10.25 15.38 6.44
C VAL A 96 10.60 16.24 5.23
N TYR A 97 11.63 17.08 5.31
CA TYR A 97 12.04 17.94 4.21
C TYR A 97 13.55 18.16 4.19
N LYS A 98 14.07 18.50 3.01
CA LYS A 98 15.43 19.01 2.81
C LYS A 98 15.38 20.30 2.01
N ILE A 99 16.17 21.28 2.42
CA ILE A 99 16.26 22.56 1.72
C ILE A 99 17.37 22.46 0.67
N GLY A 100 16.99 22.50 -0.60
CA GLY A 100 17.92 22.59 -1.72
C GLY A 100 18.40 24.02 -1.98
N GLN A 101 19.11 24.20 -3.09
CA GLN A 101 19.62 25.52 -3.50
C GLN A 101 18.52 26.44 -4.06
N LEU A 102 17.53 25.87 -4.76
CA LEU A 102 16.45 26.61 -5.44
C LEU A 102 15.04 26.16 -5.07
N SER A 103 14.92 25.04 -4.35
CA SER A 103 13.64 24.41 -4.01
C SER A 103 13.70 23.67 -2.69
N ILE A 104 12.54 23.48 -2.08
CA ILE A 104 12.34 22.54 -0.97
C ILE A 104 12.08 21.17 -1.59
N VAL A 105 12.72 20.18 -1.02
CA VAL A 105 12.82 18.85 -1.57
C VAL A 105 12.30 17.89 -0.50
N TYR A 106 11.30 17.09 -0.84
CA TYR A 106 10.66 16.17 0.11
C TYR A 106 11.18 14.76 -0.12
N PRO A 107 11.69 14.07 0.92
CA PRO A 107 12.10 12.68 0.82
C PRO A 107 10.86 11.79 0.61
N PRO A 108 10.98 10.74 -0.20
CA PRO A 108 9.92 9.77 -0.37
C PRO A 108 9.55 9.17 0.98
N LYS A 109 8.25 8.91 1.21
CA LYS A 109 7.81 8.17 2.39
C LYS A 109 8.61 6.87 2.47
N LYS A 110 9.31 6.65 3.57
CA LYS A 110 9.78 5.31 3.90
C LYS A 110 8.52 4.46 4.05
N ASP A 111 8.52 3.28 3.44
CA ASP A 111 7.46 2.31 3.63
C ASP A 111 7.48 1.89 5.11
N GLU A 112 6.84 2.67 5.97
CA GLU A 112 6.47 2.26 7.31
C GLU A 112 5.11 1.58 7.19
N GLU A 113 5.15 0.26 7.37
CA GLU A 113 4.03 -0.53 7.85
C GLU A 113 3.35 0.24 9.00
N GLY A 114 2.10 0.65 8.79
CA GLY A 114 1.28 1.23 9.87
C GLY A 114 1.48 2.71 10.11
N LEU A 115 1.00 3.56 9.19
CA LEU A 115 0.30 4.76 9.66
C LEU A 115 -1.05 4.26 10.20
N GLU A 116 -1.09 3.87 11.46
CA GLU A 116 -2.36 3.58 12.13
C GLU A 116 -3.26 4.80 11.96
N GLN A 117 -4.46 4.58 11.40
CA GLN A 117 -5.58 5.49 11.51
C GLN A 117 -5.97 5.52 12.99
N GLY A 118 -5.26 6.33 13.78
CA GLY A 118 -5.68 6.68 15.11
C GLY A 118 -6.92 7.57 15.00
N ASP A 119 -8.03 7.12 15.57
CA ASP A 119 -9.28 7.87 15.66
C ASP A 119 -9.01 9.25 16.30
N VAL A 120 -9.30 10.32 15.55
CA VAL A 120 -8.99 11.70 15.97
C VAL A 120 -10.15 12.25 16.79
N ASP A 121 -10.00 12.19 18.11
CA ASP A 121 -10.89 12.88 19.06
C ASP A 121 -10.70 14.41 19.00
N SER A 122 -11.81 15.14 18.93
CA SER A 122 -11.99 16.36 18.15
C SER A 122 -11.96 17.68 18.94
N ASN A 123 -11.44 17.73 20.17
CA ASN A 123 -11.67 18.89 21.04
C ASN A 123 -10.47 19.50 21.80
N ASP A 124 -9.22 19.33 21.34
CA ASP A 124 -8.03 19.91 22.01
C ASP A 124 -7.31 20.99 21.17
N PRO A 125 -7.13 22.24 21.67
CA PRO A 125 -6.44 23.32 20.97
C PRO A 125 -4.96 23.06 20.64
N ALA A 126 -4.27 22.11 21.30
CA ALA A 126 -2.92 21.69 20.92
C ALA A 126 -2.86 20.98 19.55
N LYS A 127 -3.98 20.36 19.13
CA LYS A 127 -4.06 19.56 17.89
C LYS A 127 -4.31 20.35 16.61
N ARG A 128 -4.53 21.68 16.68
CA ARG A 128 -4.63 22.54 15.48
C ARG A 128 -3.31 22.62 14.70
N LYS A 129 -2.17 22.58 15.40
CA LYS A 129 -0.84 22.49 14.78
C LYS A 129 -0.63 21.13 14.11
N ASP A 130 -1.19 20.06 14.68
CA ASP A 130 -1.08 18.71 14.12
C ASP A 130 -1.98 18.53 12.88
N LEU A 131 -3.16 19.15 12.81
CA LEU A 131 -3.94 19.18 11.56
C LEU A 131 -3.24 19.97 10.45
N GLN A 132 -2.58 21.09 10.76
CA GLN A 132 -1.81 21.86 9.77
C GLN A 132 -0.56 21.11 9.29
N ARG A 133 0.10 20.35 10.19
CA ARG A 133 1.18 19.41 9.84
C ARG A 133 0.66 18.30 8.94
N ILE A 134 -0.48 17.68 9.28
CA ILE A 134 -1.14 16.64 8.49
C ILE A 134 -1.60 17.19 7.14
N GLU A 135 -2.06 18.43 7.02
CA GLU A 135 -2.47 19.02 5.73
C GLU A 135 -1.29 19.29 4.81
N ILE A 136 -0.18 19.88 5.30
CA ILE A 136 1.02 20.05 4.46
C ILE A 136 1.61 18.68 4.08
N LEU A 137 1.67 17.72 5.01
CA LEU A 137 2.15 16.36 4.74
C LEU A 137 1.21 15.56 3.82
N ALA A 138 -0.11 15.70 3.96
CA ALA A 138 -1.11 15.04 3.13
C ALA A 138 -1.19 15.69 1.75
N MET A 139 -0.92 17.00 1.63
CA MET A 139 -0.90 17.71 0.35
C MET A 139 0.44 17.56 -0.38
N VAL A 140 1.55 17.47 0.36
CA VAL A 140 2.84 16.96 -0.16
C VAL A 140 2.67 15.49 -0.60
N ALA A 141 1.96 14.66 0.17
CA ALA A 141 1.56 13.31 -0.22
C ALA A 141 0.61 13.28 -1.44
N ALA A 142 -0.26 14.29 -1.61
CA ALA A 142 -1.11 14.44 -2.79
C ALA A 142 -0.30 14.80 -4.05
N LEU A 143 0.80 15.55 -3.88
CA LEU A 143 1.81 15.73 -4.93
C LEU A 143 2.57 14.42 -5.23
N TYR A 144 2.84 13.58 -4.21
CA TYR A 144 3.39 12.21 -4.39
C TYR A 144 2.44 11.24 -5.11
N THR A 145 1.13 11.29 -4.84
CA THR A 145 0.16 10.33 -5.40
C THR A 145 -0.14 10.58 -6.88
N ARG A 146 0.01 11.81 -7.38
CA ARG A 146 -0.15 12.10 -8.82
C ARG A 146 0.84 11.34 -9.72
N GLN A 147 1.96 10.85 -9.17
CA GLN A 147 2.98 10.11 -9.94
C GLN A 147 2.94 8.59 -9.72
N THR A 148 2.26 8.12 -8.67
CA THR A 148 2.12 6.68 -8.34
C THR A 148 0.74 6.11 -8.65
N SER A 149 -0.25 6.93 -9.01
CA SER A 149 -1.61 6.49 -9.31
C SER A 149 -1.80 5.97 -10.74
N LEU A 150 -0.98 5.02 -11.19
CA LEU A 150 -1.29 4.16 -12.33
C LEU A 150 -0.69 2.76 -12.07
N ALA A 151 -1.18 2.05 -11.04
CA ALA A 151 -1.38 0.58 -11.03
C ALA A 151 -1.46 -0.05 -9.62
N ALA A 152 -0.80 0.49 -8.58
CA ALA A 152 -0.53 -0.32 -7.38
C ALA A 152 -1.66 -0.43 -6.34
N THR A 153 -2.55 0.57 -6.20
CA THR A 153 -3.51 0.59 -5.08
C THR A 153 -4.85 -0.10 -5.35
N ARG A 154 -5.18 -0.40 -6.60
CA ARG A 154 -6.40 -1.15 -6.95
C ARG A 154 -6.21 -2.66 -6.83
N ASP A 155 -5.00 -3.17 -7.12
CA ASP A 155 -4.69 -4.60 -7.02
C ASP A 155 -4.49 -5.06 -5.56
N ASP A 156 -3.79 -4.30 -4.71
CA ASP A 156 -3.49 -4.75 -3.34
C ASP A 156 -4.75 -4.99 -2.48
N ASN A 157 -5.80 -4.18 -2.66
CA ASN A 157 -7.07 -4.38 -1.94
C ASN A 157 -7.85 -5.60 -2.46
N GLU A 158 -7.82 -5.87 -3.77
CA GLU A 158 -8.44 -7.08 -4.33
C GLU A 158 -7.67 -8.35 -3.96
N LEU A 159 -6.34 -8.30 -3.99
CA LEU A 159 -5.47 -9.40 -3.56
C LEU A 159 -5.70 -9.74 -2.09
N ARG A 160 -5.84 -8.73 -1.21
CA ARG A 160 -6.12 -8.92 0.22
C ARG A 160 -7.53 -9.50 0.45
N LYS A 161 -8.53 -9.08 -0.33
CA LYS A 161 -9.87 -9.71 -0.30
C LYS A 161 -9.84 -11.17 -0.73
N LYS A 162 -9.17 -11.49 -1.85
CA LYS A 162 -9.02 -12.87 -2.33
C LYS A 162 -8.23 -13.74 -1.35
N ALA A 163 -7.22 -13.20 -0.68
CA ALA A 163 -6.48 -13.92 0.36
C ALA A 163 -7.37 -14.26 1.56
N ASN A 164 -8.22 -13.32 1.99
CA ASN A 164 -9.19 -13.55 3.07
C ASN A 164 -10.26 -14.58 2.67
N GLU A 165 -10.81 -14.49 1.46
CA GLU A 165 -11.76 -15.47 0.92
C GLU A 165 -11.13 -16.87 0.83
N LEU A 166 -9.88 -16.97 0.40
CA LEU A 166 -9.15 -18.24 0.33
C LEU A 166 -8.93 -18.85 1.72
N ASN A 167 -8.63 -18.03 2.73
CA ASN A 167 -8.48 -18.51 4.11
C ASN A 167 -9.81 -19.00 4.69
N GLN A 168 -10.91 -18.27 4.45
CA GLN A 168 -12.24 -18.72 4.87
C GLN A 168 -12.65 -20.03 4.18
N LEU A 169 -12.32 -20.18 2.89
CA LEU A 169 -12.59 -21.42 2.17
C LEU A 169 -11.75 -22.60 2.69
N LYS A 170 -10.48 -22.35 3.06
CA LYS A 170 -9.63 -23.36 3.69
C LYS A 170 -10.18 -23.82 5.03
N GLU A 171 -10.58 -22.89 5.90
CA GLU A 171 -11.18 -23.21 7.21
C GLU A 171 -12.49 -24.00 7.04
N LYS A 172 -13.33 -23.60 6.08
CA LYS A 172 -14.56 -24.32 5.76
C LYS A 172 -14.29 -25.75 5.29
N ASN A 173 -13.34 -25.93 4.37
CA ASN A 173 -12.97 -27.26 3.86
C ASN A 173 -12.36 -28.15 4.96
N GLU A 174 -11.57 -27.58 5.86
CA GLU A 174 -11.00 -28.32 6.99
C GLU A 174 -12.08 -28.77 7.98
N LYS A 175 -13.06 -27.89 8.26
CA LYS A 175 -14.22 -28.23 9.09
C LYS A 175 -15.07 -29.33 8.46
N GLU A 176 -15.34 -29.24 7.16
CA GLU A 176 -16.06 -30.29 6.42
C GLU A 176 -15.31 -31.62 6.41
N ARG A 177 -13.97 -31.60 6.35
CA ARG A 177 -13.14 -32.82 6.46
C ARG A 177 -13.31 -33.47 7.84
N LEU A 178 -13.20 -32.69 8.90
CA LEU A 178 -13.38 -33.18 10.28
C LEU A 178 -14.78 -33.72 10.54
N GLU A 179 -15.82 -33.07 9.99
CA GLU A 179 -17.19 -33.58 10.11
C GLU A 179 -17.39 -34.91 9.35
N ARG A 180 -16.79 -35.07 8.17
CA ARG A 180 -16.81 -36.35 7.44
C ARG A 180 -16.11 -37.46 8.20
N GLU A 181 -14.93 -37.19 8.76
CA GLU A 181 -14.19 -38.15 9.58
C GLU A 181 -15.00 -38.59 10.80
N LYS A 182 -15.66 -37.64 11.50
CA LYS A 182 -16.56 -37.95 12.63
C LYS A 182 -17.74 -38.81 12.20
N LEU A 183 -18.35 -38.49 11.06
CA LEU A 183 -19.50 -39.24 10.54
C LEU A 183 -19.12 -40.67 10.17
N GLU A 184 -17.94 -40.87 9.55
CA GLU A 184 -17.41 -42.20 9.25
C GLU A 184 -17.11 -43.00 10.52
N ALA A 185 -16.51 -42.38 11.54
CA ALA A 185 -16.28 -43.04 12.82
C ALA A 185 -17.60 -43.48 13.48
N MET A 186 -18.62 -42.63 13.45
CA MET A 186 -19.94 -42.96 14.02
C MET A 186 -20.64 -44.08 13.25
N LYS A 187 -20.56 -44.07 11.91
CA LYS A 187 -21.07 -45.17 11.07
C LYS A 187 -20.40 -46.50 11.42
N ASN A 188 -19.07 -46.51 11.55
CA ASN A 188 -18.32 -47.70 11.90
C ASN A 188 -18.71 -48.23 13.29
N ALA A 189 -18.90 -47.34 14.27
CA ALA A 189 -19.35 -47.72 15.61
C ALA A 189 -20.75 -48.36 15.60
N VAL A 190 -21.70 -47.77 14.88
CA VAL A 190 -23.06 -48.31 14.72
C VAL A 190 -23.04 -49.67 14.01
N GLU A 191 -22.22 -49.85 12.97
CA GLU A 191 -22.08 -51.13 12.27
C GLU A 191 -21.53 -52.22 13.21
N LEU A 192 -20.56 -51.85 14.05
CA LEU A 192 -19.95 -52.74 15.05
C LEU A 192 -20.97 -53.15 16.12
N GLU A 193 -21.82 -52.22 16.57
CA GLU A 193 -22.89 -52.49 17.53
C GLU A 193 -24.01 -53.35 16.93
N LYS A 194 -24.32 -53.17 15.65
CA LYS A 194 -25.24 -54.03 14.90
C LYS A 194 -24.69 -55.45 14.74
N GLN A 195 -23.39 -55.61 14.47
CA GLN A 195 -22.72 -56.92 14.46
C GLN A 195 -22.71 -57.57 15.85
N ARG A 196 -22.45 -56.78 16.90
CA ARG A 196 -22.49 -57.24 18.29
C ARG A 196 -23.89 -57.69 18.69
N SER A 197 -24.92 -56.97 18.27
CA SER A 197 -26.32 -57.35 18.48
C SER A 197 -26.67 -58.63 17.72
N ARG A 198 -26.31 -58.75 16.43
CA ARG A 198 -26.50 -59.97 15.64
C ARG A 198 -25.83 -61.20 16.27
N THR A 199 -24.57 -61.07 16.69
CA THR A 199 -23.84 -62.17 17.35
C THR A 199 -24.44 -62.54 18.71
N ASN A 200 -24.95 -61.57 19.47
CA ASN A 200 -25.60 -61.82 20.77
C ASN A 200 -26.98 -62.49 20.61
N TRP A 201 -27.76 -62.11 19.59
CA TRP A 201 -29.02 -62.78 19.26
C TRP A 201 -28.81 -64.19 18.70
N SER A 202 -27.77 -64.41 17.91
CA SER A 202 -27.35 -65.75 17.44
C SER A 202 -26.90 -66.64 18.61
N ARG A 203 -26.10 -66.13 19.56
CA ARG A 203 -25.72 -66.85 20.80
C ARG A 203 -26.90 -67.20 21.70
N ARG A 204 -27.96 -66.39 21.72
CA ARG A 204 -29.18 -66.66 22.49
C ARG A 204 -30.16 -67.59 21.77
N GLY A 205 -29.86 -68.04 20.55
CA GLY A 205 -30.69 -69.00 19.79
C GLY A 205 -31.90 -68.40 19.08
N TRP A 206 -31.94 -67.07 18.87
CA TRP A 206 -33.08 -66.36 18.26
C TRP A 206 -32.88 -66.02 16.76
N LEU A 207 -31.72 -66.35 16.21
CA LEU A 207 -31.42 -66.25 14.78
C LEU A 207 -30.97 -67.65 14.32
N VAL A 208 -31.74 -68.24 13.40
CA VAL A 208 -31.42 -69.49 12.68
C VAL A 208 -30.39 -69.21 11.60
#